data_AF-A0A2N8P417-F1
#
_entry.id   AF-A0A2N8P417-F1
#
_cell.length_a   1.000
_cell.length_b   1.000
_cell.length_c   1.000
_cell.angle_alpha   90.00
_cell.angle_beta   90.00
_cell.angle_gamma   90.00
#
_symmetry.space_group_name_H-M   'P 1'
#
loop_
_entity.id
_entity.type
_entity.pdbx_description
1 polymer ?
#
loop_
_entity_poly.entity_id
_entity_poly.type
_entity_poly.pdbx_seq_one_letter_code
_entity_poly.pdbx_strand_id
1 'polypeptide(L)' 'MDDTTKAALQAFYRLWKVTQAAAGDPHHPAAEESLSNAAHDANTKLRAAGLLGDEQRLVRLMRDAFPDYDPTV' A
#
# COMPACT_ATOMS: atom_id res chain seq x y z
N MET A 1 9.31 15.73 -0.59
CA MET A 1 8.27 14.87 0.01
C MET A 1 8.57 14.80 1.50
N ASP A 2 7.60 15.03 2.36
CA ASP A 2 7.77 14.93 3.82
C ASP A 2 7.81 13.45 4.29
N ASP A 3 8.34 13.23 5.49
CA ASP A 3 8.51 11.89 6.05
C ASP A 3 7.19 11.14 6.26
N THR A 4 6.11 11.84 6.59
CA THR A 4 4.78 11.25 6.77
C THR A 4 4.23 10.72 5.45
N THR A 5 4.33 11.52 4.38
CA THR A 5 3.97 11.09 3.03
C THR A 5 4.82 9.90 2.61
N LYS A 6 6.15 9.95 2.81
CA LYS A 6 7.04 8.83 2.45
C LYS A 6 6.67 7.54 3.18
N ALA A 7 6.42 7.61 4.48
CA ALA A 7 6.00 6.46 5.29
C ALA A 7 4.65 5.90 4.83
N ALA A 8 3.71 6.77 4.43
CA ALA A 8 2.42 6.36 3.88
C ALA A 8 2.57 5.62 2.55
N LEU A 9 3.38 6.14 1.63
CA LEU A 9 3.67 5.48 0.36
C LEU A 9 4.35 4.12 0.57
N GLN A 10 5.30 4.02 1.52
CA GLN A 10 5.95 2.76 1.85
C GLN A 10 4.98 1.70 2.41
N ALA A 11 4.06 2.10 3.29
CA ALA A 11 3.07 1.18 3.83
C ALA A 11 2.04 0.75 2.77
N PHE A 12 1.62 1.68 1.91
CA PHE A 12 0.73 1.34 0.79
C PHE A 12 1.42 0.42 -0.23
N TYR A 13 2.69 0.67 -0.55
CA TYR A 13 3.48 -0.22 -1.40
C TYR A 13 3.62 -1.62 -0.79
N ARG A 14 3.86 -1.72 0.53
CA ARG A 14 3.88 -3.00 1.24
C ARG A 14 2.54 -3.73 1.13
N LEU A 15 1.42 -3.02 1.32
CA LEU A 15 0.09 -3.59 1.13
C LEU A 15 -0.07 -4.15 -0.28
N TRP A 16 0.27 -3.39 -1.32
CA TRP A 16 0.21 -3.84 -2.71
C TRP A 16 1.04 -5.11 -2.97
N LYS A 17 2.27 -5.20 -2.41
CA LYS A 17 3.09 -6.42 -2.52
C LYS A 17 2.48 -7.62 -1.81
N VAL A 18 1.90 -7.43 -0.63
CA VAL A 18 1.23 -8.50 0.12
C VAL A 18 -0.05 -8.95 -0.60
N THR A 19 -0.81 -8.03 -1.19
CA THR A 19 -1.97 -8.35 -2.02
C THR A 19 -1.60 -9.21 -3.22
N GLN A 20 -0.53 -8.87 -3.94
CA GLN A 20 -0.05 -9.71 -5.05
C GLN A 20 0.42 -11.09 -4.58
N ALA A 21 1.14 -11.15 -3.44
CA ALA A 21 1.59 -12.43 -2.90
C ALA A 21 0.39 -13.32 -2.49
N ALA A 22 -0.61 -12.76 -1.83
CA ALA A 22 -1.82 -13.46 -1.44
C ALA A 22 -2.69 -13.86 -2.65
N ALA A 23 -2.71 -13.05 -3.72
CA ALA A 23 -3.39 -13.41 -4.97
C ALA A 23 -2.69 -14.58 -5.68
N GLY A 24 -1.35 -14.66 -5.60
CA GLY A 24 -0.54 -15.75 -6.15
C GLY A 24 -0.60 -17.05 -5.34
N ASP A 25 -0.78 -16.96 -4.01
CA ASP A 25 -0.95 -18.11 -3.12
C ASP A 25 -2.04 -17.84 -2.05
N PRO A 26 -3.33 -17.96 -2.42
CA PRO A 26 -4.45 -17.64 -1.53
C PRO A 26 -4.57 -18.58 -0.33
N HIS A 27 -3.98 -19.78 -0.41
CA HIS A 27 -4.07 -20.80 0.64
C HIS A 27 -2.89 -20.74 1.62
N HIS A 28 -1.98 -19.77 1.45
CA HIS A 28 -0.90 -19.57 2.40
C HIS A 28 -1.48 -19.26 3.80
N PRO A 29 -1.11 -20.02 4.84
CA PRO A 29 -1.75 -19.95 6.15
C PRO A 29 -1.64 -18.58 6.85
N ALA A 30 -0.69 -17.74 6.43
CA ALA A 30 -0.51 -16.39 6.95
C ALA A 30 -0.99 -15.27 5.98
N ALA A 31 -1.65 -15.61 4.87
CA ALA A 31 -2.09 -14.62 3.88
C ALA A 31 -3.08 -13.61 4.46
N GLU A 32 -4.14 -14.08 5.12
CA GLU A 32 -5.17 -13.22 5.72
C GLU A 32 -4.60 -12.29 6.79
N GLU A 33 -3.78 -12.82 7.70
CA GLU A 33 -3.14 -12.03 8.75
C GLU A 33 -2.20 -10.97 8.15
N SER A 34 -1.39 -11.36 7.16
CA SER A 34 -0.46 -10.44 6.50
C SER A 34 -1.20 -9.31 5.78
N LEU A 35 -2.29 -9.63 5.09
CA LEU A 35 -3.16 -8.66 4.43
C LEU A 35 -3.80 -7.71 5.43
N SER A 36 -4.39 -8.24 6.50
CA SER A 36 -5.07 -7.44 7.52
C SER A 36 -4.09 -6.46 8.20
N ASN A 37 -2.91 -6.94 8.58
CA ASN A 37 -1.88 -6.12 9.19
C ASN A 37 -1.36 -5.03 8.22
N ALA A 38 -1.10 -5.38 6.96
CA ALA A 38 -0.64 -4.42 5.97
C ALA A 38 -1.72 -3.38 5.64
N ALA A 39 -3.00 -3.79 5.56
CA ALA A 39 -4.12 -2.90 5.30
C ALA A 39 -4.33 -1.91 6.45
N HIS A 40 -4.27 -2.39 7.69
CA HIS A 40 -4.39 -1.53 8.87
C HIS A 40 -3.26 -0.50 8.95
N ASP A 41 -2.03 -0.94 8.69
CA ASP A 41 -0.84 -0.07 8.69
C ASP A 41 -0.91 1.01 7.60
N ALA A 42 -1.24 0.60 6.36
CA ALA A 42 -1.39 1.52 5.24
C ALA A 42 -2.51 2.54 5.49
N ASN A 43 -3.68 2.10 5.96
CA ASN A 43 -4.81 2.99 6.26
C ASN A 43 -4.45 4.03 7.33
N THR A 44 -3.73 3.61 8.38
CA THR A 44 -3.27 4.52 9.45
C THR A 44 -2.31 5.58 8.92
N LYS A 45 -1.32 5.19 8.11
CA LYS A 45 -0.33 6.14 7.58
C LYS A 45 -0.91 7.04 6.48
N LEU A 46 -1.76 6.52 5.60
CA LEU A 46 -2.46 7.32 4.60
C LEU A 46 -3.37 8.36 5.26
N ARG A 47 -4.02 8.02 6.38
CA ARG A 47 -4.77 9.00 7.18
C ARG A 47 -3.88 10.11 7.72
N ALA A 48 -2.75 9.74 8.32
CA ALA A 48 -1.80 10.70 8.88
C ALA A 48 -1.21 11.63 7.82
N ALA A 49 -0.97 11.11 6.60
CA ALA A 49 -0.49 11.88 5.46
C ALA A 49 -1.59 12.68 4.73
N GLY A 50 -2.86 12.54 5.12
CA GLY A 50 -3.98 13.18 4.43
C GLY A 50 -4.19 12.69 2.99
N LEU A 51 -3.79 11.44 2.70
CA LEU A 51 -3.90 10.82 1.38
C LEU A 51 -5.14 9.91 1.24
N LEU A 52 -5.87 9.68 2.33
CA LEU A 52 -7.14 8.93 2.30
C LEU A 52 -8.20 9.70 1.51
N GLY A 53 -8.79 9.05 0.50
CA GLY A 53 -9.85 9.61 -0.33
C GLY A 53 -9.37 10.42 -1.55
N ASP A 54 -8.06 10.58 -1.74
CA ASP A 54 -7.47 11.19 -2.94
C ASP A 54 -6.65 10.16 -3.71
N GLU A 55 -7.35 9.21 -4.32
CA GLU A 55 -6.73 8.10 -5.07
C GLU A 55 -5.88 8.59 -6.23
N GLN A 56 -6.26 9.67 -6.92
CA GLN A 56 -5.48 10.20 -8.03
C GLN A 56 -4.12 10.73 -7.54
N ARG A 57 -4.11 11.48 -6.43
CA ARG A 57 -2.86 11.96 -5.84
C ARG A 57 -2.01 10.80 -5.31
N LEU A 58 -2.63 9.82 -4.65
CA LEU A 58 -1.92 8.64 -4.17
C LEU A 58 -1.25 7.87 -5.31
N VAL A 59 -1.98 7.57 -6.39
CA VAL A 59 -1.44 6.84 -7.56
C VAL A 59 -0.31 7.62 -8.22
N ARG A 60 -0.45 8.94 -8.38
CA ARG A 60 0.63 9.78 -8.92
C ARG A 60 1.90 9.70 -8.08
N LEU A 61 1.77 9.86 -6.75
CA LEU A 61 2.90 9.80 -5.83
C LEU A 61 3.55 8.40 -5.81
N MET A 62 2.73 7.35 -5.90
CA MET A 62 3.21 5.98 -5.96
C MET A 62 4.03 5.69 -7.20
N ARG A 63 3.60 6.16 -8.38
CA ARG A 63 4.37 6.00 -9.64
C ARG A 63 5.70 6.73 -9.61
N ASP A 64 5.75 7.91 -9.00
CA ASP A 64 7.01 8.67 -8.82
C ASP A 64 7.98 7.95 -7.86
N ALA A 65 7.45 7.34 -6.79
CA ALA A 65 8.27 6.73 -5.73
C ALA A 65 8.66 5.28 -6.02
N PHE A 66 7.81 4.52 -6.71
CA PHE A 66 7.95 3.09 -6.97
C PHE A 66 7.63 2.81 -8.45
N PRO A 67 8.64 2.78 -9.34
CA PRO A 67 8.43 2.63 -10.78
C PRO A 67 7.77 1.30 -11.18
N ASP A 68 7.89 0.27 -10.34
CA ASP A 68 7.28 -1.05 -10.53
C ASP A 68 5.83 -1.13 -10.04
N TYR A 69 5.32 -0.09 -9.40
CA TYR A 69 3.93 -0.04 -8.95
C TYR A 69 2.98 0.09 -10.14
N ASP A 70 2.11 -0.91 -10.28
CA ASP A 70 1.02 -0.91 -11.25
C ASP A 70 -0.33 -1.00 -10.50
N PRO A 71 -1.19 0.04 -10.59
CA PRO A 71 -2.49 0.05 -9.93
C PRO A 71 -3.54 -0.88 -10.57
N THR A 72 -3.19 -1.56 -11.68
CA THR A 72 -4.13 -2.43 -12.43
C THR A 72 -3.99 -3.91 -12.11
N VAL A 73 -3.02 -4.28 -11.28
CA VAL A 73 -2.68 -5.67 -10.89
C VAL A 73 -3.28 -6.03 -9.53
#